data_AF-A0A355GDF1-F1
#
_entry.id   AF-A0A355GDF1-F1
#
_cell.length_a   1.000
_cell.length_b   1.000
_cell.length_c   1.000
_cell.angle_alpha   90.00
_cell.angle_beta   90.00
_cell.angle_gamma   90.00
#
_symmetry.space_group_name_H-M   'P 1'
#
loop_
_entity.id
_entity.type
_entity.pdbx_description
1 polymer ?
#
loop_
_entity_poly.entity_id
_entity_poly.type
_entity_poly.pdbx_seq_one_letter_code
_entity_poly.pdbx_strand_id
1 'polypeptide(L)'
;MTVSRNQYSGETPLPAVDQHIIREILGYLNFSNGKPDPKFRFNWNQLFAELDERPSVETLERLLSTHLMELKGTSGAFQEITQAENVIRLALQECLPGYRAHHRDLLFHICEREFLQPYFLSVLFESLLEQGGPWAETERIVSATIDKLNDFVGFRPVAVLENGRQMQVYPHEKFRPLPVYFRDSGVACGAYQKLIEQTIKTLQTTPEDLLHQAHFRLKRM
;
A
#
# COMPACT_ATOMS: atom_id res chain seq x y z
N MET A 1 32.71 -24.97 33.80
CA MET A 1 32.34 -23.54 33.71
C MET A 1 31.36 -23.40 32.56
N THR A 2 30.09 -23.26 32.91
CA THR A 2 28.96 -23.28 31.98
C THR A 2 28.80 -21.88 31.42
N VAL A 3 29.07 -21.71 30.12
CA VAL A 3 28.86 -20.43 29.43
C VAL A 3 27.35 -20.25 29.27
N SER A 4 26.78 -19.36 30.07
CA SER A 4 25.39 -18.91 29.90
C SER A 4 25.26 -18.25 28.54
N ARG A 5 24.52 -18.88 27.62
CA ARG A 5 23.97 -18.23 26.44
C ARG A 5 22.98 -17.18 26.94
N ASN A 6 23.44 -15.94 27.02
CA ASN A 6 22.59 -14.79 27.21
C ASN A 6 21.63 -14.75 25.99
N GLN A 7 20.39 -15.19 26.20
CA GLN A 7 19.32 -15.01 25.23
C GLN A 7 19.05 -13.51 25.18
N TYR A 8 19.66 -12.83 24.22
CA TYR A 8 19.18 -11.53 23.79
C TYR A 8 17.79 -11.72 23.20
N SER A 9 16.75 -11.61 24.04
CA SER A 9 15.43 -11.15 23.61
C SER A 9 15.55 -9.66 23.27
N GLY A 10 16.31 -9.37 22.21
CA GLY A 10 16.48 -8.03 21.67
C GLY A 10 15.31 -7.73 20.76
N GLU A 11 14.16 -7.35 21.33
CA GLU A 11 13.10 -6.73 20.54
C GLU A 11 13.66 -5.44 19.93
N THR A 12 13.71 -5.37 18.60
CA THR A 12 14.09 -4.16 17.89
C THR A 12 13.18 -3.02 18.35
N PRO A 13 13.72 -1.91 18.88
CA PRO A 13 12.91 -0.79 19.35
C PRO A 13 12.02 -0.28 18.23
N LEU A 14 10.79 0.10 18.57
CA LEU A 14 9.87 0.69 17.60
C LEU A 14 10.45 2.02 17.08
N PRO A 15 10.36 2.29 15.77
CA PRO A 15 10.81 3.55 15.22
C PRO A 15 9.96 4.69 15.81
N ALA A 16 10.62 5.81 16.12
CA ALA A 16 9.93 7.01 16.55
C ALA A 16 9.26 7.65 15.33
N VAL A 17 7.96 7.95 15.44
CA VAL A 17 7.15 8.57 14.39
C VAL A 17 6.27 9.68 14.96
N ASP A 18 5.85 10.61 14.10
CA ASP A 18 4.96 11.69 14.50
C ASP A 18 3.60 11.14 14.98
N GLN A 19 3.29 11.43 16.26
CA GLN A 19 2.09 10.96 16.95
C GLN A 19 0.80 11.50 16.33
N HIS A 20 0.84 12.69 15.74
CA HIS A 20 -0.30 13.26 15.04
C HIS A 20 -0.56 12.50 13.72
N ILE A 21 0.49 12.25 12.94
CA ILE A 21 0.39 11.54 11.66
C ILE A 21 -0.16 10.12 11.86
N ILE A 22 0.40 9.36 12.80
CA ILE A 22 -0.04 7.99 13.06
C ILE A 22 -1.48 7.94 13.59
N ARG A 23 -1.88 8.89 14.43
CA ARG A 23 -3.26 9.00 14.91
C ARG A 23 -4.24 9.26 13.77
N GLU A 24 -3.89 10.10 12.81
CA GLU A 24 -4.75 10.36 11.64
C GLU A 24 -4.84 9.15 10.70
N ILE A 25 -3.73 8.44 10.48
CA ILE A 25 -3.71 7.17 9.74
C ILE A 25 -4.64 6.15 10.39
N LEU A 26 -4.48 5.91 11.69
CA LEU A 26 -5.27 4.94 12.43
C LEU A 26 -6.75 5.35 12.51
N GLY A 27 -7.03 6.65 12.60
CA GLY A 27 -8.39 7.19 12.51
C GLY A 27 -9.02 6.88 11.15
N TYR A 28 -8.28 7.06 10.05
CA TYR A 28 -8.76 6.69 8.73
C TYR A 28 -9.05 5.18 8.64
N LEU A 29 -8.13 4.33 9.10
CA LEU A 29 -8.34 2.87 9.09
C LEU A 29 -9.54 2.44 9.94
N ASN A 30 -9.87 3.17 11.01
CA ASN A 30 -10.95 2.82 11.91
C ASN A 30 -12.35 3.27 11.46
N PHE A 31 -12.46 4.28 10.59
CA PHE A 31 -13.76 4.85 10.17
C PHE A 31 -14.02 4.90 8.68
N SER A 32 -12.98 4.85 7.85
CA SER A 32 -13.17 4.92 6.41
C SER A 32 -13.90 3.68 5.91
N ASN A 33 -14.67 3.86 4.84
CA ASN A 33 -15.26 2.79 4.05
C ASN A 33 -14.44 2.49 2.79
N GLY A 34 -13.15 2.87 2.77
CA GLY A 34 -12.23 2.62 1.67
C GLY A 34 -12.26 3.67 0.56
N LYS A 35 -13.01 4.76 0.72
CA LYS A 35 -12.97 5.87 -0.23
C LYS A 35 -11.56 6.50 -0.27
N PRO A 36 -10.91 6.59 -1.44
CA PRO A 36 -9.61 7.25 -1.59
C PRO A 36 -9.55 8.62 -0.90
N ASP A 37 -8.55 8.79 -0.04
CA ASP A 37 -8.34 10.03 0.71
C ASP A 37 -6.90 10.53 0.52
N PRO A 38 -6.73 11.69 -0.15
CA PRO A 38 -5.42 12.30 -0.32
C PRO A 38 -4.67 12.57 0.97
N LYS A 39 -5.39 12.90 2.06
CA LYS A 39 -4.77 13.20 3.36
C LYS A 39 -4.22 11.94 4.01
N PHE A 40 -4.99 10.85 4.04
CA PHE A 40 -4.50 9.53 4.46
C PHE A 40 -3.26 9.11 3.66
N ARG A 41 -3.30 9.18 2.33
CA ARG A 41 -2.15 8.82 1.48
C ARG A 41 -0.93 9.70 1.75
N PHE A 42 -1.11 11.00 1.92
CA PHE A 42 -0.03 11.92 2.28
C PHE A 42 0.59 11.53 3.62
N ASN A 43 -0.21 11.39 4.68
CA ASN A 43 0.25 11.00 6.01
C ASN A 43 0.96 9.65 5.98
N TRP A 44 0.42 8.68 5.24
CA TRP A 44 1.04 7.37 5.05
C TRP A 44 2.40 7.46 4.36
N ASN A 45 2.54 8.32 3.36
CA ASN A 45 3.83 8.58 2.72
C ASN A 45 4.82 9.28 3.66
N GLN A 46 4.35 10.22 4.50
CA GLN A 46 5.18 10.87 5.51
C GLN A 46 5.65 9.89 6.58
N LEU A 47 4.78 8.98 7.04
CA LEU A 47 5.17 7.90 7.94
C LEU A 47 6.34 7.10 7.37
N PHE A 48 6.30 6.74 6.09
CA PHE A 48 7.43 6.05 5.44
C PHE A 48 8.69 6.91 5.28
N ALA A 49 8.54 8.24 5.14
CA ALA A 49 9.65 9.16 5.03
C ALA A 49 10.37 9.40 6.37
N GLU A 50 9.69 9.19 7.50
CA GLU A 50 10.26 9.26 8.86
C GLU A 50 11.07 8.01 9.23
N LEU A 51 10.89 6.91 8.50
CA LEU A 51 11.62 5.66 8.76
C LEU A 51 13.00 5.71 8.08
N ASP A 52 14.07 5.57 8.88
CA ASP A 52 15.46 5.55 8.38
C ASP A 52 15.71 4.45 7.34
N GLU A 53 15.03 3.32 7.50
CA GLU A 53 15.05 2.21 6.56
C GLU A 53 13.62 1.78 6.21
N ARG A 54 13.48 1.13 5.06
CA ARG A 54 12.21 0.49 4.71
C ARG A 54 11.84 -0.55 5.77
N PRO A 55 10.65 -0.44 6.38
CA PRO A 55 10.24 -1.34 7.45
C PRO A 55 10.03 -2.75 6.92
N SER A 56 10.17 -3.75 7.79
CA SER A 56 9.59 -5.07 7.55
C SER A 56 8.08 -5.05 7.82
N VAL A 57 7.37 -6.08 7.35
CA VAL A 57 5.94 -6.24 7.64
C VAL A 57 5.68 -6.29 9.14
N GLU A 58 6.51 -7.02 9.89
CA GLU A 58 6.38 -7.18 11.34
C GLU A 58 6.63 -5.88 12.09
N THR A 59 7.57 -5.06 11.61
CA THR A 59 7.85 -3.75 12.21
C THR A 59 6.68 -2.81 12.00
N LEU A 60 6.12 -2.77 10.79
CA LEU A 60 4.97 -1.94 10.46
C LEU A 60 3.71 -2.39 11.21
N GLU A 61 3.47 -3.70 11.29
CA GLU A 61 2.36 -4.26 12.05
C GLU A 61 2.47 -3.90 13.54
N ARG A 62 3.64 -4.11 14.15
CA ARG A 62 3.88 -3.80 15.57
C ARG A 62 3.71 -2.30 15.83
N LEU A 63 4.23 -1.45 14.96
CA LEU A 63 4.11 0.01 15.08
C LEU A 63 2.63 0.43 15.08
N LEU A 64 1.86 0.01 14.08
CA LEU A 64 0.44 0.38 13.94
C LEU A 64 -0.39 -0.20 15.09
N SER A 65 -0.16 -1.46 15.46
CA SER A 65 -0.91 -2.13 16.52
C SER A 65 -0.64 -1.53 17.89
N THR A 66 0.61 -1.16 18.18
CA THR A 66 1.00 -0.52 19.45
C THR A 66 0.30 0.82 19.59
N HIS A 67 0.41 1.69 18.58
CA HIS A 67 -0.25 3.01 18.63
C HIS A 67 -1.78 2.92 18.58
N LEU A 68 -2.36 1.92 17.92
CA LEU A 68 -3.80 1.71 17.95
C LEU A 68 -4.30 1.36 19.36
N MET A 69 -3.55 0.53 20.08
CA MET A 69 -3.87 0.17 21.47
C MET A 69 -3.74 1.37 22.41
N GLU A 70 -2.73 2.21 22.22
CA GLU A 70 -2.58 3.46 22.99
C GLU A 70 -3.74 4.43 22.76
N LEU A 71 -4.31 4.45 21.55
CA LEU A 71 -5.44 5.31 21.21
C LEU A 71 -6.78 4.76 21.72
N LYS A 72 -6.88 3.48 22.06
CA LYS A 72 -8.14 2.87 22.51
C LYS A 72 -8.72 3.59 23.73
N GLY A 73 -9.98 4.00 23.64
CA GLY A 73 -10.71 4.71 24.69
C GLY A 73 -10.32 6.18 24.88
N THR A 74 -9.32 6.70 24.16
CA THR A 74 -8.84 8.09 24.33
C THR A 74 -9.80 9.15 23.79
N SER A 75 -10.64 8.79 22.81
CA SER A 75 -11.62 9.70 22.20
C SER A 75 -12.80 8.92 21.64
N GLY A 76 -13.88 9.61 21.26
CA GLY A 76 -15.03 9.00 20.58
C GLY A 76 -14.63 8.20 19.34
N ALA A 77 -13.60 8.66 18.62
CA ALA A 77 -13.05 8.01 17.44
C ALA A 77 -12.31 6.67 17.75
N PHE A 78 -11.91 6.43 18.99
CA PHE A 78 -11.14 5.23 19.32
C PHE A 78 -11.79 4.44 20.45
N GLN A 79 -13.10 4.62 20.69
CA GLN A 79 -13.83 3.81 21.66
C GLN A 79 -13.77 2.33 21.30
N GLU A 80 -14.10 2.03 20.03
CA GLU A 80 -13.93 0.71 19.42
C GLU A 80 -12.88 0.80 18.33
N ILE A 81 -11.96 -0.17 18.32
CA ILE A 81 -10.82 -0.22 17.37
C ILE A 81 -10.84 -1.47 16.48
N THR A 82 -11.90 -2.28 16.59
CA THR A 82 -12.01 -3.58 15.92
C THR A 82 -11.85 -3.51 14.40
N GLN A 83 -12.32 -2.43 13.78
CA GLN A 83 -12.12 -2.24 12.33
C GLN A 83 -10.63 -2.07 12.01
N ALA A 84 -9.96 -1.10 12.63
CA ALA A 84 -8.54 -0.87 12.38
C ALA A 84 -7.69 -2.11 12.71
N GLU A 85 -7.95 -2.80 13.82
CA GLU A 85 -7.28 -4.05 14.19
C GLU A 85 -7.38 -5.10 13.07
N ASN A 86 -8.59 -5.36 12.57
CA ASN A 86 -8.80 -6.34 11.51
C ASN A 86 -8.22 -5.90 10.18
N VAL A 87 -8.32 -4.62 9.82
CA VAL A 87 -7.80 -4.06 8.58
C VAL A 87 -6.28 -4.15 8.53
N ILE A 88 -5.59 -3.80 9.63
CA ILE A 88 -4.12 -3.93 9.75
C ILE A 88 -3.72 -5.40 9.58
N ARG A 89 -4.35 -6.30 10.33
CA ARG A 89 -4.09 -7.74 10.27
C ARG A 89 -4.30 -8.29 8.86
N LEU A 90 -5.49 -8.08 8.27
CA LEU A 90 -5.83 -8.61 6.95
C LEU A 90 -4.95 -8.03 5.84
N ALA A 91 -4.60 -6.74 5.89
CA ALA A 91 -3.75 -6.13 4.88
C ALA A 91 -2.34 -6.74 4.90
N LEU A 92 -1.72 -6.80 6.09
CA LEU A 92 -0.31 -7.14 6.25
C LEU A 92 -0.07 -8.66 6.26
N GLN A 93 -0.95 -9.43 6.88
CA GLN A 93 -0.76 -10.89 7.06
C GLN A 93 -1.42 -11.73 5.97
N GLU A 94 -2.48 -11.23 5.32
CA GLU A 94 -3.25 -12.03 4.36
C GLU A 94 -3.17 -11.47 2.93
N CYS A 95 -3.53 -10.20 2.74
CA CYS A 95 -3.61 -9.62 1.40
C CYS A 95 -2.23 -9.43 0.77
N LEU A 96 -1.25 -8.94 1.54
CA LEU A 96 0.09 -8.70 1.01
C LEU A 96 0.78 -10.02 0.58
N PRO A 97 0.81 -11.10 1.40
CA PRO A 97 1.32 -12.39 0.94
C PRO A 97 0.47 -13.00 -0.17
N GLY A 98 -0.86 -12.88 -0.09
CA GLY A 98 -1.80 -13.38 -1.11
C GLY A 98 -1.57 -12.74 -2.47
N TYR A 99 -1.37 -11.42 -2.52
CA TYR A 99 -1.07 -10.69 -3.75
C TYR A 99 0.27 -11.12 -4.35
N ARG A 100 1.32 -11.27 -3.53
CA ARG A 100 2.62 -11.78 -4.01
C ARG A 100 2.53 -13.22 -4.52
N ALA A 101 1.70 -14.06 -3.89
CA ALA A 101 1.48 -15.42 -4.34
C ALA A 101 0.72 -15.46 -5.68
N HIS A 102 -0.30 -14.60 -5.84
CA HIS A 102 -1.10 -14.48 -7.06
C HIS A 102 -0.24 -14.03 -8.26
N HIS A 103 0.66 -13.07 -8.05
CA HIS A 103 1.56 -12.52 -9.09
C HIS A 103 2.98 -13.05 -8.98
N ARG A 104 3.17 -14.29 -8.52
CA ARG A 104 4.52 -14.85 -8.32
C ARG A 104 5.33 -14.87 -9.61
N ASP A 105 4.67 -15.14 -10.74
CA ASP A 105 5.24 -15.13 -12.08
C ASP A 105 5.73 -13.75 -12.52
N LEU A 106 5.04 -12.68 -12.12
CA LEU A 106 5.42 -11.30 -12.43
C LEU A 106 6.43 -10.72 -11.43
N LEU A 107 6.29 -11.05 -10.14
CA LEU A 107 6.99 -10.40 -9.03
C LEU A 107 8.13 -11.23 -8.44
N PHE A 108 8.51 -12.38 -9.02
CA PHE A 108 9.55 -13.26 -8.46
C PHE A 108 10.91 -12.58 -8.23
N HIS A 109 11.21 -11.52 -8.99
CA HIS A 109 12.47 -10.79 -8.93
C HIS A 109 12.46 -9.65 -7.90
N ILE A 110 11.30 -9.30 -7.33
CA ILE A 110 11.15 -8.22 -6.36
C ILE A 110 11.26 -8.80 -4.94
N CYS A 111 12.23 -8.31 -4.17
CA CYS A 111 12.34 -8.72 -2.77
C CYS A 111 11.24 -8.08 -1.91
N GLU A 112 10.97 -8.66 -0.75
CA GLU A 112 9.87 -8.22 0.12
C GLU A 112 9.99 -6.75 0.56
N ARG A 113 11.20 -6.33 0.95
CA ARG A 113 11.50 -4.93 1.31
C ARG A 113 11.29 -3.97 0.13
N GLU A 114 11.47 -4.44 -1.10
CA GLU A 114 11.21 -3.64 -2.30
C GLU A 114 9.73 -3.47 -2.61
N PHE A 115 8.94 -4.48 -2.24
CA PHE A 115 7.52 -4.53 -2.47
C PHE A 115 6.71 -3.60 -1.53
N LEU A 116 7.21 -3.37 -0.31
CA LEU A 116 6.63 -2.45 0.66
C LEU A 116 6.82 -0.98 0.27
N GLN A 117 6.02 -0.52 -0.70
CA GLN A 117 5.94 0.88 -1.13
C GLN A 117 4.79 1.62 -0.42
N PRO A 118 4.98 2.90 -0.03
CA PRO A 118 3.97 3.64 0.72
C PRO A 118 2.64 3.69 -0.03
N TYR A 119 2.64 4.17 -1.28
CA TYR A 119 1.39 4.34 -2.00
C TYR A 119 0.74 3.03 -2.45
N PHE A 120 1.51 1.96 -2.68
CA PHE A 120 0.91 0.65 -2.91
C PHE A 120 0.14 0.17 -1.68
N LEU A 121 0.74 0.28 -0.49
CA LEU A 121 0.06 -0.08 0.77
C LEU A 121 -1.15 0.82 1.06
N SER A 122 -1.07 2.12 0.76
CA SER A 122 -2.23 3.01 0.93
C SER A 122 -3.42 2.57 0.08
N VAL A 123 -3.19 2.17 -1.18
CA VAL A 123 -4.23 1.65 -2.06
C VAL A 123 -4.70 0.27 -1.59
N LEU A 124 -3.81 -0.57 -1.09
CA LEU A 124 -4.17 -1.86 -0.51
C LEU A 124 -5.15 -1.68 0.66
N PHE A 125 -4.87 -0.76 1.59
CA PHE A 125 -5.76 -0.44 2.70
C PHE A 125 -7.11 0.10 2.23
N GLU A 126 -7.11 1.04 1.28
CA GLU A 126 -8.34 1.58 0.70
C GLU A 126 -9.19 0.49 0.04
N SER A 127 -8.59 -0.35 -0.80
CA SER A 127 -9.27 -1.46 -1.47
C SER A 127 -9.82 -2.49 -0.48
N LEU A 128 -9.10 -2.76 0.61
CA LEU A 128 -9.54 -3.69 1.67
C LEU A 128 -10.72 -3.11 2.44
N LEU A 129 -10.62 -1.85 2.86
CA LEU A 129 -11.70 -1.14 3.55
C LEU A 129 -12.98 -1.05 2.70
N GLU A 130 -12.84 -0.93 1.38
CA GLU A 130 -13.98 -0.92 0.44
C GLU A 130 -14.75 -2.25 0.45
N GLN A 131 -14.12 -3.37 0.81
CA GLN A 131 -14.80 -4.67 0.92
C GLN A 131 -15.74 -4.78 2.11
N GLY A 132 -15.48 -3.97 3.16
CA GLY A 132 -16.24 -3.94 4.40
C GLY A 132 -16.27 -5.25 5.19
N GLY A 133 -16.87 -5.18 6.38
CA GLY A 133 -17.14 -6.36 7.21
C GLY A 133 -18.24 -7.27 6.62
N PRO A 134 -18.50 -8.45 7.22
CA PRO A 134 -17.88 -8.95 8.45
C PRO A 134 -16.40 -9.30 8.29
N TRP A 135 -15.54 -8.79 9.18
CA TRP A 135 -14.08 -8.94 9.10
C TRP A 135 -13.56 -10.37 9.32
N ALA A 136 -14.43 -11.28 9.73
CA ALA A 136 -14.14 -12.71 9.85
C ALA A 136 -14.13 -13.44 8.49
N GLU A 137 -14.71 -12.85 7.44
CA GLU A 137 -14.77 -13.44 6.10
C GLU A 137 -13.48 -13.18 5.31
N THR A 138 -12.35 -13.64 5.88
CA THR A 138 -10.99 -13.39 5.37
C THR A 138 -10.86 -13.72 3.88
N GLU A 139 -11.29 -14.92 3.45
CA GLU A 139 -11.13 -15.36 2.05
C GLU A 139 -11.89 -14.45 1.06
N ARG A 140 -13.14 -14.08 1.39
CA ARG A 140 -13.93 -13.15 0.57
C ARG A 140 -13.22 -11.80 0.44
N ILE A 141 -12.78 -11.24 1.57
CA ILE A 141 -12.16 -9.91 1.62
C ILE A 141 -10.84 -9.91 0.85
N VAL A 142 -9.97 -10.89 1.11
CA VAL A 142 -8.65 -10.99 0.47
C VAL A 142 -8.79 -11.16 -1.03
N SER A 143 -9.63 -12.10 -1.47
CA SER A 143 -9.85 -12.36 -2.90
C SER A 143 -10.37 -11.13 -3.63
N ALA A 144 -11.42 -10.49 -3.11
CA ALA A 144 -12.00 -9.30 -3.72
C ALA A 144 -11.04 -8.08 -3.69
N THR A 145 -10.21 -7.95 -2.65
CA THR A 145 -9.18 -6.91 -2.57
C THR A 145 -8.12 -7.11 -3.66
N ILE A 146 -7.64 -8.34 -3.87
CA ILE A 146 -6.66 -8.65 -4.91
C ILE A 146 -7.26 -8.39 -6.29
N ASP A 147 -8.49 -8.85 -6.54
CA ASP A 147 -9.19 -8.61 -7.81
C ASP A 147 -9.35 -7.11 -8.10
N LYS A 148 -9.62 -6.30 -7.07
CA LYS A 148 -9.71 -4.84 -7.19
C LYS A 148 -8.37 -4.19 -7.54
N LEU A 149 -7.27 -4.69 -6.97
CA LEU A 149 -5.92 -4.22 -7.27
C LEU A 149 -5.49 -4.58 -8.70
N ASN A 150 -6.03 -5.65 -9.26
CA ASN A 150 -5.71 -6.14 -10.60
C ASN A 150 -6.40 -5.33 -11.70
N ASP A 151 -6.08 -4.02 -11.74
CA ASP A 151 -6.76 -3.03 -12.58
C ASP A 151 -6.00 -2.63 -13.85
N PHE A 152 -4.77 -3.12 -14.04
CA PHE A 152 -3.93 -2.77 -15.18
C PHE A 152 -3.31 -4.00 -15.83
N VAL A 153 -3.24 -3.97 -17.16
CA VAL A 153 -2.47 -4.90 -17.98
C VAL A 153 -1.52 -4.07 -18.85
N GLY A 154 -0.23 -4.40 -18.83
CA GLY A 154 0.78 -3.71 -19.62
C GLY A 154 0.62 -3.92 -21.13
N PHE A 155 1.50 -3.30 -21.92
CA PHE A 155 1.53 -3.53 -23.36
C PHE A 155 1.81 -5.01 -23.65
N ARG A 156 0.91 -5.65 -24.41
CA ARG A 156 0.99 -7.06 -24.76
C ARG A 156 1.02 -7.22 -26.29
N PRO A 157 2.15 -7.61 -26.89
CA PRO A 157 2.15 -8.15 -28.24
C PRO A 157 1.51 -9.55 -28.19
N VAL A 158 0.21 -9.66 -28.47
CA VAL A 158 -0.52 -10.93 -28.43
C VAL A 158 -0.33 -11.67 -29.75
N ALA A 159 0.33 -12.83 -29.72
CA ALA A 159 0.19 -13.81 -30.79
C ALA A 159 -1.23 -14.39 -30.74
N VAL A 160 -1.98 -14.29 -31.83
CA VAL A 160 -3.33 -14.86 -31.93
C VAL A 160 -3.20 -16.39 -31.95
N LEU A 161 -3.51 -17.03 -30.83
CA LEU A 161 -3.56 -18.49 -30.74
C LEU A 161 -4.94 -18.99 -31.23
N GLU A 162 -4.97 -20.12 -31.94
CA GLU A 162 -6.19 -20.73 -32.50
C GLU A 162 -7.12 -21.37 -31.44
N ASN A 163 -6.82 -21.19 -30.15
CA ASN A 163 -7.50 -21.85 -29.04
C ASN A 163 -8.84 -21.19 -28.63
N GLY A 164 -9.46 -20.41 -29.52
CA GLY A 164 -10.78 -19.79 -29.31
C GLY A 164 -10.83 -18.69 -28.24
N ARG A 165 -9.74 -18.45 -27.51
CA ARG A 165 -9.58 -17.32 -26.60
C ARG A 165 -9.20 -16.08 -27.42
N GLN A 166 -10.22 -15.33 -27.83
CA GLN A 166 -10.08 -14.07 -28.59
C GLN A 166 -9.38 -12.97 -27.76
N MET A 167 -8.07 -13.07 -27.58
CA MET A 167 -7.24 -12.04 -26.93
C MET A 167 -7.62 -11.68 -25.48
N GLN A 168 -8.44 -12.48 -24.79
CA GLN A 168 -8.81 -12.22 -23.40
C GLN A 168 -7.60 -12.35 -22.46
N VAL A 169 -7.48 -11.40 -21.53
CA VAL A 169 -6.40 -11.33 -20.53
C VAL A 169 -6.69 -12.32 -19.41
N TYR A 170 -5.68 -13.06 -18.99
CA TYR A 170 -5.81 -13.91 -17.81
C TYR A 170 -5.89 -13.06 -16.54
N PRO A 171 -6.70 -13.42 -15.52
CA PRO A 171 -6.81 -12.63 -14.30
C PRO A 171 -5.46 -12.30 -13.64
N HIS A 172 -4.51 -13.24 -13.63
CA HIS A 172 -3.17 -13.06 -13.05
C HIS A 172 -2.20 -12.22 -13.90
N GLU A 173 -2.52 -11.98 -15.17
CA GLU A 173 -1.76 -11.05 -16.03
C GLU A 173 -2.07 -9.58 -15.69
N LYS A 174 -3.21 -9.31 -15.03
CA LYS A 174 -3.53 -7.97 -14.52
C LYS A 174 -2.89 -7.79 -13.16
N PHE A 175 -2.29 -6.63 -12.91
CA PHE A 175 -1.69 -6.30 -11.63
C PHE A 175 -1.79 -4.79 -11.39
N ARG A 176 -1.44 -4.35 -10.20
CA ARG A 176 -1.29 -2.94 -9.85
C ARG A 176 0.16 -2.47 -10.07
N PRO A 177 0.43 -1.57 -11.03
CA PRO A 177 1.71 -0.84 -11.06
C PRO A 177 1.90 -0.08 -9.76
N LEU A 178 3.12 -0.07 -9.23
CA LEU A 178 3.45 0.63 -8.00
C LEU A 178 3.18 2.14 -8.19
N PRO A 179 2.21 2.73 -7.47
CA PRO A 179 1.93 4.15 -7.64
C PRO A 179 3.11 4.98 -7.11
N VAL A 180 3.59 5.92 -7.92
CA VAL A 180 4.72 6.79 -7.56
C VAL A 180 4.32 8.23 -7.30
N TYR A 181 3.08 8.60 -7.63
CA TYR A 181 2.55 9.95 -7.48
C TYR A 181 1.03 9.91 -7.40
N PHE A 182 0.47 10.79 -6.57
CA PHE A 182 -0.94 11.17 -6.59
C PHE A 182 -1.03 12.70 -6.55
N ARG A 183 -1.95 13.30 -7.31
CA ARG A 183 -2.06 14.77 -7.41
C ARG A 183 -2.08 15.49 -6.07
N ASP A 184 -2.92 15.01 -5.16
CA ASP A 184 -3.21 15.70 -3.91
C ASP A 184 -2.39 15.13 -2.73
N SER A 185 -1.52 14.15 -2.98
CA SER A 185 -0.64 13.55 -1.96
C SER A 185 0.85 13.70 -2.27
N GLY A 186 1.20 14.05 -3.51
CA GLY A 186 2.57 14.24 -3.96
C GLY A 186 3.24 12.96 -4.46
N VAL A 187 4.58 12.96 -4.41
CA VAL A 187 5.42 11.87 -4.89
C VAL A 187 5.73 10.90 -3.76
N ALA A 188 5.74 9.60 -4.06
CA ALA A 188 6.10 8.56 -3.11
C ALA A 188 7.53 8.77 -2.60
N CYS A 189 7.74 8.66 -1.29
CA CYS A 189 9.07 8.72 -0.72
C CYS A 189 9.93 7.52 -1.15
N GLY A 190 11.23 7.74 -1.30
CA GLY A 190 12.19 6.69 -1.66
C GLY A 190 13.32 7.17 -2.55
N ALA A 191 14.16 6.23 -3.01
CA ALA A 191 15.38 6.52 -3.75
C ALA A 191 15.16 7.41 -5.00
N TYR A 192 14.01 7.27 -5.66
CA TYR A 192 13.69 8.02 -6.87
C TYR A 192 12.80 9.25 -6.64
N GLN A 193 12.46 9.59 -5.38
CA GLN A 193 11.54 10.68 -5.06
C GLN A 193 11.96 11.99 -5.74
N LYS A 194 13.22 12.42 -5.57
CA LYS A 194 13.74 13.67 -6.17
C LYS A 194 13.61 13.68 -7.70
N LEU A 195 13.94 12.57 -8.35
CA LEU A 195 13.85 12.45 -9.81
C LEU A 195 12.38 12.57 -10.28
N ILE A 196 11.48 11.88 -9.60
CA ILE A 196 10.06 11.86 -9.94
C ILE A 196 9.43 13.23 -9.65
N GLU A 197 9.78 13.89 -8.55
CA GLU A 197 9.36 15.26 -8.25
C GLU A 197 9.76 16.25 -9.34
N GLN A 198 11.01 16.20 -9.82
CA GLN A 198 11.45 17.06 -10.92
C GLN A 198 10.73 16.72 -12.23
N THR A 199 10.48 15.44 -12.48
CA THR A 199 9.69 14.98 -13.64
C THR A 199 8.27 15.56 -13.59
N ILE A 200 7.58 15.43 -12.45
CA ILE A 200 6.22 15.96 -12.27
C ILE A 200 6.22 17.48 -12.41
N LYS A 201 7.16 18.20 -11.79
CA LYS A 201 7.29 19.66 -11.94
C LYS A 201 7.48 20.06 -13.40
N THR A 202 8.34 19.36 -14.12
CA THR A 202 8.56 19.58 -15.56
C THR A 202 7.24 19.41 -16.31
N LEU A 203 6.54 18.28 -16.12
CA LEU A 203 5.25 17.99 -16.75
C LEU A 203 4.16 19.02 -16.42
N GLN A 204 4.14 19.59 -15.21
CA GLN A 204 3.20 20.64 -14.80
C GLN A 204 3.44 21.96 -15.55
N THR A 205 4.68 22.23 -15.95
CA THR A 205 5.06 23.45 -16.69
C THR A 205 5.09 23.25 -18.21
N THR A 206 5.01 22.01 -18.69
CA THR A 206 5.00 21.69 -20.12
C THR A 206 3.69 22.19 -20.76
N PRO A 207 3.75 22.85 -21.94
CA PRO A 207 2.57 23.20 -22.72
C PRO A 207 1.61 22.01 -22.94
N GLU A 208 0.32 22.22 -22.70
CA GLU A 208 -0.70 21.16 -22.75
C GLU A 208 -0.80 20.51 -24.14
N ASP A 209 -0.54 21.27 -25.21
CA ASP A 209 -0.51 20.74 -26.58
C ASP A 209 0.60 19.69 -26.79
N LEU A 210 1.77 19.88 -26.20
CA LEU A 210 2.85 18.88 -26.22
C LEU A 210 2.47 17.62 -25.41
N LEU A 211 1.87 17.79 -24.23
CA LEU A 211 1.39 16.66 -23.43
C LEU A 211 0.30 15.88 -24.18
N HIS A 212 -0.63 16.59 -24.82
CA HIS A 212 -1.66 16.00 -25.65
C HIS A 212 -1.09 15.22 -26.85
N GLN A 213 -0.07 15.76 -27.53
CA GLN A 213 0.63 15.05 -28.62
C GLN A 213 1.31 13.78 -28.14
N ALA A 214 1.82 13.77 -26.90
CA ALA A 214 2.36 12.58 -26.24
C ALA A 214 1.29 11.64 -25.66
N HIS A 215 0.00 11.87 -25.93
CA HIS A 215 -1.13 11.14 -25.36
C HIS A 215 -1.14 11.10 -23.82
N PHE A 216 -0.57 12.13 -23.18
CA PHE A 216 -0.43 12.22 -21.74
C PHE A 216 -1.36 13.29 -21.17
N ARG A 217 -2.03 12.98 -20.05
CA ARG A 217 -2.88 13.93 -19.33
C ARG A 217 -2.55 13.86 -17.85
N LEU A 218 -1.77 14.84 -17.36
CA LEU A 218 -1.41 14.92 -15.95
C LEU A 218 -2.64 15.01 -15.04
N LYS A 219 -3.73 15.61 -15.54
CA LYS A 219 -5.03 15.70 -14.84
C LYS A 219 -5.74 14.35 -14.64
N ARG A 220 -5.21 13.23 -15.14
CA ARG A 220 -5.73 11.88 -14.92
C ARG A 220 -4.85 11.01 -14.02
N MET A 221 -3.72 11.54 -13.55
CA MET A 221 -2.90 10.96 -12.48
C MET A 221 -3.36 11.49 -11.12
#